data_AF-A0A448UUU1-F1
#
_entry.id   AF-A0A448UUU1-F1
#
_cell.length_a   1.000
_cell.length_b   1.000
_cell.length_c   1.000
_cell.angle_alpha   90.00
_cell.angle_beta   90.00
_cell.angle_gamma   90.00
#
_symmetry.space_group_name_H-M   'P 1'
#
loop_
_entity.id
_entity.type
_entity.pdbx_description
1 polymer ?
#
loop_
_entity_poly.entity_id
_entity_poly.type
_entity_poly.pdbx_seq_one_letter_code
_entity_poly.pdbx_strand_id
1 'polypeptide(L)'
;MTEVLLVIDATTGQNGMVQAKVFGEIVDVTGIVLTKLDGTAKGGIVVAIQEELGVPVKLVGLGEGPDDLAPFDPEGFVDALLD
;
A
#
# COMPACT_ATOMS: atom_id res chain seq x y z
N MET A 1 12.94 16.98 4.41
CA MET A 1 13.30 15.56 4.24
C MET A 1 12.81 15.13 2.87
N THR A 2 13.58 14.33 2.14
CA THR A 2 13.19 13.79 0.82
C THR A 2 12.55 12.43 1.02
N GLU A 3 11.50 12.13 0.24
CA GLU A 3 10.77 10.86 0.29
C GLU A 3 10.93 10.12 -1.04
N VAL A 4 10.98 8.79 -0.97
CA VAL A 4 10.88 7.91 -2.14
C VAL A 4 9.69 7.00 -1.91
N LEU A 5 8.61 7.24 -2.66
CA LEU A 5 7.35 6.51 -2.50
C LEU A 5 7.21 5.46 -3.59
N LEU A 6 6.99 4.21 -3.19
CA LEU A 6 6.69 3.11 -4.09
C LEU A 6 5.18 2.96 -4.24
N VAL A 7 4.68 3.09 -5.47
CA VAL A 7 3.25 2.93 -5.77
C VAL A 7 2.97 1.48 -6.16
N ILE A 8 2.02 0.84 -5.46
CA ILE A 8 1.64 -0.56 -5.67
C ILE A 8 0.13 -0.64 -5.91
N ASP A 9 -0.25 -1.38 -6.95
CA ASP A 9 -1.65 -1.68 -7.23
C ASP A 9 -2.13 -2.84 -6.35
N ALA A 10 -3.08 -2.56 -5.45
CA ALA A 10 -3.59 -3.52 -4.48
C ALA A 10 -4.30 -4.73 -5.15
N THR A 11 -4.67 -4.63 -6.44
CA THR A 11 -5.28 -5.74 -7.19
C THR A 11 -4.27 -6.77 -7.69
N THR A 12 -2.99 -6.46 -7.69
CA THR A 12 -1.95 -7.30 -8.30
C THR A 12 -1.52 -8.50 -7.45
N GLY A 13 -2.01 -8.60 -6.20
CA GLY A 13 -1.77 -9.75 -5.32
C GLY A 13 -0.29 -10.09 -5.18
N GLN A 14 0.05 -11.38 -5.28
CA GLN A 14 1.43 -11.89 -5.13
C GLN A 14 2.41 -11.36 -6.21
N ASN A 15 1.93 -10.97 -7.37
CA ASN A 15 2.81 -10.45 -8.44
C ASN A 15 3.33 -9.04 -8.09
N GLY A 16 2.47 -8.20 -7.51
CA GLY A 16 2.87 -6.86 -7.04
C GLY A 16 3.88 -6.93 -5.91
N MET A 17 3.72 -7.89 -5.00
CA MET A 17 4.63 -8.15 -3.89
C MET A 17 6.06 -8.44 -4.35
N VAL A 18 6.22 -9.36 -5.30
CA VAL A 18 7.55 -9.74 -5.82
C VAL A 18 8.23 -8.56 -6.50
N GLN A 19 7.49 -7.77 -7.29
CA GLN A 19 8.04 -6.58 -7.93
C GLN A 19 8.47 -5.54 -6.91
N ALA A 20 7.65 -5.31 -5.88
CA ALA A 20 7.94 -4.34 -4.85
C ALA A 20 9.18 -4.72 -4.02
N LYS A 21 9.37 -6.02 -3.75
CA LYS A 21 10.58 -6.56 -3.11
C LYS A 21 11.83 -6.25 -3.93
N VAL A 22 11.84 -6.67 -5.20
CA VAL A 22 12.99 -6.46 -6.09
C VAL A 22 13.31 -4.98 -6.23
N PHE A 23 12.29 -4.11 -6.27
CA PHE A 23 12.48 -2.68 -6.33
C PHE A 23 13.08 -2.10 -5.04
N GLY A 24 12.57 -2.52 -3.87
CA GLY A 24 13.05 -2.09 -2.56
C GLY A 24 14.48 -2.56 -2.24
N GLU A 25 14.94 -3.65 -2.85
CA GLU A 25 16.35 -4.09 -2.75
C GLU A 25 17.32 -3.18 -3.52
N ILE A 26 16.82 -2.40 -4.49
CA ILE A 26 17.62 -1.56 -5.39
C ILE A 26 17.54 -0.08 -5.00
N VAL A 27 16.42 0.34 -4.39
CA VAL A 27 16.10 1.74 -4.09
C VAL A 27 15.71 1.87 -2.62
N ASP A 28 16.25 2.89 -1.94
CA ASP A 28 15.89 3.24 -0.57
C ASP A 28 14.46 3.85 -0.50
N VAL A 29 13.45 2.99 -0.57
CA VAL A 29 12.04 3.37 -0.43
C VAL A 29 11.77 3.81 1.01
N THR A 30 11.09 4.95 1.18
CA THR A 30 10.75 5.51 2.51
C THR A 30 9.28 5.33 2.88
N GLY A 31 8.44 4.93 1.92
CA GLY A 31 7.04 4.65 2.16
C GLY A 31 6.32 4.13 0.92
N ILE A 32 5.09 3.68 1.13
CA ILE A 32 4.28 3.01 0.11
C ILE A 32 2.98 3.77 -0.14
N VAL A 33 2.56 3.79 -1.39
CA VAL A 33 1.24 4.22 -1.83
C VAL A 33 0.50 3.02 -2.39
N LEU A 34 -0.65 2.68 -1.82
CA LEU A 34 -1.48 1.58 -2.31
C LEU A 34 -2.66 2.13 -3.10
N THR A 35 -2.77 1.80 -4.39
CA THR A 35 -3.91 2.24 -5.20
C THR A 35 -4.99 1.16 -5.30
N LYS A 36 -6.22 1.56 -5.61
CA LYS A 36 -7.38 0.66 -5.81
C LYS A 36 -7.68 -0.16 -4.55
N LEU A 37 -7.73 0.48 -3.39
CA LEU A 37 -8.03 -0.18 -2.10
C LEU A 37 -9.55 -0.24 -1.81
N ASP A 38 -10.37 0.30 -2.70
CA ASP A 38 -11.84 0.39 -2.72
C ASP A 38 -12.64 -0.93 -2.63
N GLY A 39 -12.04 -2.07 -2.23
CA GLY A 39 -12.73 -3.36 -2.15
C GLY A 39 -12.37 -4.18 -0.91
N THR A 40 -13.34 -4.96 -0.42
CA THR A 40 -13.27 -5.77 0.82
C THR A 40 -12.23 -6.90 0.79
N ALA A 41 -11.82 -7.37 -0.40
CA ALA A 41 -10.87 -8.47 -0.56
C ALA A 41 -9.38 -8.05 -0.45
N LYS A 42 -9.09 -6.77 -0.16
CA LYS A 42 -7.76 -6.17 -0.37
C LYS A 42 -7.01 -5.87 0.92
N GLY A 43 -7.59 -6.10 2.10
CA GLY A 43 -6.91 -5.82 3.38
C GLY A 43 -5.65 -6.66 3.62
N GLY A 44 -5.65 -7.93 3.20
CA GLY A 44 -4.50 -8.81 3.39
C GLY A 44 -3.22 -8.33 2.70
N ILE A 45 -3.33 -7.52 1.62
CA ILE A 45 -2.15 -7.05 0.90
C ILE A 45 -1.39 -5.97 1.66
N VAL A 46 -2.08 -5.14 2.45
CA VAL A 46 -1.45 -4.08 3.25
C VAL A 46 -0.48 -4.68 4.26
N VAL A 47 -0.95 -5.72 4.97
CA VAL A 47 -0.16 -6.45 5.95
C VAL A 47 1.02 -7.14 5.28
N ALA A 48 0.79 -7.87 4.19
CA ALA A 48 1.85 -8.58 3.46
C ALA A 48 2.93 -7.64 2.93
N ILE A 49 2.54 -6.49 2.38
CA ILE A 49 3.45 -5.45 1.89
C ILE A 49 4.35 -4.93 3.00
N GLN A 50 3.76 -4.64 4.16
CA GLN A 50 4.50 -4.09 5.28
C GLN A 50 5.47 -5.13 5.87
N GLU A 51 5.07 -6.41 5.94
CA GLU A 51 5.94 -7.51 6.38
C GLU A 51 7.12 -7.74 5.41
N GLU A 52 6.89 -7.66 4.10
CA GLU A 52 7.93 -7.95 3.10
C GLU A 52 8.93 -6.80 2.94
N LEU A 53 8.47 -5.54 2.99
CA LEU A 53 9.29 -4.38 2.67
C LEU A 53 9.77 -3.59 3.88
N GLY A 54 9.15 -3.77 5.05
CA GLY A 54 9.56 -3.11 6.29
C GLY A 54 9.38 -1.58 6.31
N VAL A 55 8.64 -1.01 5.35
CA VAL A 55 8.38 0.44 5.24
C VAL A 55 6.88 0.73 5.41
N PRO A 56 6.52 1.91 5.95
CA PRO A 56 5.12 2.22 6.23
C PRO A 56 4.33 2.50 4.94
N VAL A 57 3.07 2.06 4.93
CA VAL A 57 2.08 2.59 3.99
C VAL A 57 1.71 4.00 4.44
N LYS A 58 1.85 4.97 3.54
CA LYS A 58 1.61 6.38 3.83
C LYS A 58 0.33 6.91 3.20
N LEU A 59 -0.02 6.38 2.03
CA LEU A 59 -1.16 6.85 1.24
C LEU A 59 -1.93 5.66 0.66
N VAL A 60 -3.23 5.85 0.49
CA VAL A 60 -4.14 4.90 -0.14
C VAL A 60 -5.02 5.59 -1.17
N GLY A 61 -5.20 4.94 -2.32
CA GLY A 61 -6.14 5.35 -3.37
C GLY A 61 -7.45 4.60 -3.22
N LEU A 62 -8.52 5.35 -2.93
CA LEU A 62 -9.86 4.85 -2.63
C LEU A 62 -10.84 4.95 -3.82
N GLY A 63 -10.33 5.34 -4.99
CA GLY A 63 -11.11 5.56 -6.20
C GLY A 63 -10.23 6.00 -7.37
N GLU A 64 -10.86 6.56 -8.41
CA GLU A 64 -10.20 6.94 -9.68
C GLU A 64 -10.01 8.46 -9.83
N GLY A 65 -10.67 9.26 -8.98
CA GLY A 65 -10.61 10.71 -9.00
C GLY A 65 -9.30 11.27 -8.42
N PRO A 66 -8.96 12.52 -8.75
CA PRO A 66 -7.76 13.18 -8.22
C PRO A 66 -7.79 13.39 -6.70
N ASP A 67 -8.99 13.44 -6.12
CA ASP A 67 -9.22 13.64 -4.69
C ASP A 67 -9.31 12.32 -3.90
N ASP A 68 -9.20 11.17 -4.57
CA ASP A 68 -9.38 9.84 -3.95
C ASP A 68 -8.09 9.29 -3.32
N LEU A 69 -7.03 10.11 -3.25
CA LEU A 69 -5.78 9.78 -2.56
C LEU A 69 -5.82 10.32 -1.13
N ALA A 70 -5.83 9.42 -0.15
CA ALA A 70 -5.92 9.77 1.27
C ALA A 70 -4.69 9.27 2.05
N PRO A 71 -4.35 9.91 3.19
CA PRO A 71 -3.46 9.33 4.18
C PRO A 71 -3.92 7.93 4.60
N PHE A 72 -2.98 7.02 4.79
CA PHE A 72 -3.31 5.71 5.37
C PHE A 72 -3.63 5.86 6.86
N ASP A 73 -4.80 5.39 7.26
CA ASP A 73 -5.24 5.31 8.65
C ASP A 73 -5.21 3.83 9.10
N PRO A 74 -4.20 3.41 9.89
CA PRO A 74 -4.09 2.03 10.35
C PRO A 74 -5.25 1.61 11.26
N GLU A 75 -5.80 2.52 12.07
CA GLU A 75 -6.91 2.20 12.98
C GLU A 75 -8.18 1.97 12.18
N GLY A 76 -8.57 2.93 11.33
CA GLY A 76 -9.73 2.79 10.46
C GLY A 76 -9.62 1.60 9.49
N PHE A 77 -8.40 1.24 9.08
CA PHE A 77 -8.15 0.07 8.27
C PHE A 77 -8.39 -1.25 9.01
N VAL A 78 -7.93 -1.35 10.27
CA VAL A 78 -8.15 -2.55 11.11
C VAL A 78 -9.63 -2.69 11.44
N ASP A 79 -10.31 -1.60 11.78
CA ASP A 79 -11.76 -1.61 12.05
C ASP A 79 -12.52 -2.15 10.83
N ALA A 80 -12.23 -1.67 9.63
CA ALA A 80 -12.85 -2.13 8.38
C ALA A 80 -12.55 -3.60 8.01
N LEU A 81 -11.51 -4.21 8.59
CA LEU A 81 -11.17 -5.63 8.36
C LEU A 81 -11.96 -6.57 9.29
N LEU A 82 -12.42 -6.07 10.44
CA LEU A 82 -13.08 -6.85 11.48
C LEU A 82 -14.62 -6.81 11.39
N ASP A 83 -15.16 -5.87 10.61
CA ASP A 83 -16.60 -5.74 10.28
C ASP A 83 -17.04 -6.68 9.13
#